data_AF-A0A5C7LG31-F1
#
_entry.id   AF-A0A5C7LG31-F1
#
_cell.length_a   1.000
_cell.length_b   1.000
_cell.length_c   1.000
_cell.angle_alpha   90.00
_cell.angle_beta   90.00
_cell.angle_gamma   90.00
#
_symmetry.space_group_name_H-M   'P 1'
#
loop_
_entity.id
_entity.type
_entity.pdbx_description
1 polymer ?
#
loop_
_entity_poly.entity_id
_entity_poly.type
_entity_poly.pdbx_seq_one_letter_code
_entity_poly.pdbx_strand_id
1 'polypeptide(L)' 'MARARVLIPVAERARRVEDARENGCTLDGEPAYITGSHLEFARVYRKDGKGGPVEFAWATVARILSTHRNFQS' A
#
# COMPACT_ATOMS: atom_id res chain seq x y z
N MET A 1 4.94 -28.16 -7.34
CA MET A 1 4.82 -27.63 -5.97
C MET A 1 4.02 -26.34 -6.02
N ALA A 2 2.78 -26.34 -5.52
CA ALA A 2 1.96 -25.13 -5.47
C ALA A 2 2.51 -24.19 -4.39
N ARG A 3 2.98 -22.99 -4.77
CA ARG A 3 3.31 -21.95 -3.79
C ARG A 3 2.01 -21.53 -3.10
N ALA A 4 1.94 -21.67 -1.78
CA ALA A 4 0.83 -21.13 -1.00
C ALA A 4 0.67 -19.64 -1.34
N ARG A 5 -0.53 -19.23 -1.79
CA ARG A 5 -0.87 -17.82 -1.98
C ARG A 5 -0.76 -17.16 -0.61
N VAL A 6 0.27 -16.34 -0.39
CA VAL A 6 0.44 -15.60 0.87
C VAL A 6 -0.71 -14.60 0.97
N LEU A 7 -1.78 -15.00 1.65
CA LEU A 7 -2.89 -14.14 1.99
C LEU A 7 -2.50 -13.32 3.22
N ILE A 8 -2.25 -12.03 3.02
CA ILE A 8 -2.04 -11.12 4.14
C ILE A 8 -3.40 -10.95 4.87
N PRO A 9 -3.50 -11.24 6.18
CA PRO A 9 -4.74 -11.07 6.94
C PRO A 9 -5.20 -9.61 6.98
N VAL A 10 -6.52 -9.36 7.06
CA VAL A 10 -7.08 -8.00 7.08
C VAL A 10 -6.50 -7.15 8.22
N ALA A 11 -6.28 -7.74 9.40
CA ALA A 11 -5.66 -7.03 10.51
C ALA A 11 -4.23 -6.55 10.19
N GLU A 12 -3.45 -7.34 9.46
CA GLU A 12 -2.10 -6.95 9.01
C GLU A 12 -2.19 -5.86 7.94
N ARG A 13 -3.16 -5.93 7.02
CA ARG A 13 -3.41 -4.86 6.04
C ARG A 13 -3.74 -3.53 6.72
N ALA A 14 -4.60 -3.56 7.74
CA ALA A 14 -4.94 -2.38 8.53
C ALA A 14 -3.72 -1.79 9.25
N ARG A 15 -2.85 -2.63 9.84
CA ARG A 15 -1.58 -2.18 10.43
C ARG A 15 -0.67 -1.48 9.42
N ARG A 16 -0.60 -1.97 8.18
CA ARG A 16 0.18 -1.30 7.12
C ARG A 16 -0.39 0.06 6.73
N VAL A 17 -1.72 0.20 6.74
CA VAL A 17 -2.36 1.50 6.50
C VAL A 17 -2.01 2.50 7.60
N GLU A 18 -2.10 2.10 8.87
CA GLU A 18 -1.73 2.96 9.99
C GLU A 18 -0.23 3.29 9.98
N ASP A 19 0.66 2.31 9.72
CA ASP A 19 2.09 2.58 9.56
C ASP A 19 2.38 3.62 8.47
N ALA A 20 1.71 3.52 7.31
CA ALA A 20 1.86 4.50 6.24
C ALA A 20 1.29 5.89 6.61
N ARG A 21 0.27 5.93 7.47
CA ARG A 21 -0.31 7.17 7.99
C ARG A 21 0.62 7.87 8.96
N GLU A 22 1.26 7.13 9.87
CA GLU A 22 2.17 7.65 10.89
C GLU A 22 3.53 8.02 10.30
N ASN A 23 4.10 7.14 9.47
CA ASN A 23 5.47 7.29 8.96
C ASN A 23 5.54 7.89 7.55
N GLY A 24 4.40 8.10 6.90
CA GLY A 24 4.30 8.60 5.54
C GLY A 24 4.66 7.55 4.47
N CYS A 25 4.26 7.87 3.25
CA CYS A 25 4.65 7.20 2.02
C CYS A 25 4.50 8.16 0.83
N THR A 26 5.07 7.82 -0.31
CA THR A 26 4.96 8.59 -1.56
C THR A 26 4.46 7.73 -2.72
N LEU A 27 3.84 8.34 -3.71
CA LEU A 27 3.48 7.75 -5.00
C LEU A 27 4.07 8.66 -6.08
N ASP A 28 4.99 8.11 -6.88
CA ASP A 28 5.74 8.84 -7.90
C ASP A 28 6.50 10.05 -7.36
N GLY A 29 7.06 9.90 -6.15
CA GLY A 29 7.78 10.97 -5.45
C GLY A 29 6.89 11.97 -4.71
N GLU A 30 5.57 11.90 -4.87
CA GLU A 30 4.63 12.83 -4.24
C GLU A 30 4.00 12.23 -2.98
N PRO A 31 3.72 13.01 -1.93
CA PRO A 31 3.12 12.50 -0.70
C PRO A 31 1.83 11.73 -0.99
N ALA A 32 1.70 10.54 -0.40
CA ALA A 32 0.60 9.63 -0.65
C ALA A 32 -0.10 9.14 0.62
N TYR A 33 -1.24 8.51 0.45
CA TYR A 33 -1.95 7.77 1.49
C TYR A 33 -2.50 6.45 0.94
N ILE A 34 -2.64 5.46 1.82
CA ILE A 34 -3.08 4.11 1.48
C ILE A 34 -4.47 3.86 2.08
N THR A 35 -5.35 3.21 1.34
CA THR A 35 -6.66 2.76 1.83
C THR A 35 -6.97 1.34 1.34
N GLY A 36 -8.17 0.84 1.68
CA GLY A 36 -8.68 -0.42 1.15
C GLY A 36 -8.23 -1.66 1.91
N SER A 37 -7.93 -1.58 3.21
CA SER A 37 -7.49 -2.73 4.03
C SER A 37 -8.43 -3.94 4.00
N HIS A 38 -9.72 -3.73 3.71
CA HIS A 38 -10.74 -4.77 3.53
C HIS A 38 -10.88 -5.27 2.08
N LEU A 39 -10.20 -4.63 1.12
CA LEU A 39 -10.21 -4.98 -0.30
C LEU A 39 -9.09 -5.97 -0.64
N GLU A 40 -9.22 -6.64 -1.78
CA GLU A 40 -8.20 -7.57 -2.30
C GLU A 40 -6.88 -6.87 -2.63
N PHE A 41 -6.94 -5.62 -3.08
CA PHE A 41 -5.80 -4.76 -3.39
C PHE A 41 -5.84 -3.49 -2.53
N ALA A 42 -4.66 -2.99 -2.17
CA ALA A 42 -4.54 -1.68 -1.54
C ALA A 42 -4.70 -0.59 -2.60
N ARG A 43 -5.30 0.52 -2.23
CA ARG A 43 -5.38 1.71 -3.08
C ARG A 43 -4.46 2.78 -2.55
N VAL A 44 -3.57 3.27 -3.40
CA VAL A 44 -2.63 4.34 -3.07
C VAL A 44 -3.02 5.58 -3.86
N TYR A 45 -3.12 6.70 -3.15
CA TYR A 45 -3.54 7.97 -3.70
C TYR A 45 -2.47 9.01 -3.42
N ARG A 46 -2.17 9.86 -4.40
CA ARG A 46 -1.43 11.09 -4.14
C ARG A 46 -2.30 12.04 -3.30
N LYS A 47 -1.69 12.71 -2.33
CA LYS A 47 -2.34 13.72 -1.49
C LYS A 47 -2.68 15.00 -2.27
N ASP A 48 -2.02 15.25 -3.39
CA ASP A 48 -2.32 16.37 -4.28
C ASP A 48 -3.57 16.13 -5.17
N GLY A 49 -4.17 14.93 -5.09
CA GLY A 49 -5.38 14.57 -5.81
C GLY A 49 -5.20 14.27 -7.30
N LYS A 50 -3.96 14.27 -7.82
CA LYS A 50 -3.69 13.96 -9.23
C LYS A 50 -3.55 12.45 -9.45
N GLY A 51 -3.83 12.00 -10.67
CA GLY A 51 -3.53 10.62 -11.11
C GLY A 51 -4.49 9.52 -10.66
N GLY A 52 -5.47 9.81 -9.79
CA GLY A 52 -6.44 8.82 -9.31
C GLY A 52 -5.82 7.72 -8.41
N PRO A 53 -6.62 6.73 -7.98
CA PRO A 53 -6.09 5.59 -7.23
C PRO A 53 -5.25 4.66 -8.10
N VAL A 54 -4.10 4.25 -7.57
CA VAL A 54 -3.32 3.12 -8.11
C VAL A 54 -3.48 1.91 -7.19
N GLU A 55 -3.75 0.75 -7.78
CA GLU A 55 -3.98 -0.49 -7.02
C GLU A 55 -2.71 -1.34 -6.92
N PHE A 56 -2.38 -1.78 -5.71
CA PHE A 56 -1.22 -2.63 -5.44
C PHE A 56 -1.62 -3.87 -4.65
N ALA A 57 -0.98 -4.99 -4.95
CA ALA A 57 -1.09 -6.18 -4.11
C ALA A 57 -0.57 -5.90 -2.70
N TRP A 58 -1.23 -6.43 -1.67
CA TRP A 58 -0.81 -6.23 -0.27
C TRP A 58 0.61 -6.72 0.02
N ALA A 59 1.07 -7.77 -0.66
CA ALA A 59 2.46 -8.22 -0.56
C ALA A 59 3.46 -7.17 -1.09
N THR A 60 3.11 -6.47 -2.16
CA THR A 60 3.91 -5.38 -2.72
C THR A 60 3.93 -4.19 -1.77
N VAL A 61 2.77 -3.79 -1.24
CA VAL A 61 2.65 -2.73 -0.22
C VAL A 61 3.53 -3.05 0.98
N ALA A 62 3.46 -4.29 1.48
CA ALA A 62 4.26 -4.71 2.61
C ALA A 62 5.76 -4.57 2.34
N ARG A 63 6.21 -4.94 1.13
CA ARG A 63 7.61 -4.80 0.73
C ARG A 63 8.05 -3.34 0.57
N ILE A 64 7.22 -2.50 -0.05
CA ILE A 64 7.55 -1.08 -0.29
C ILE A 64 7.63 -0.33 1.04
N LEU A 65 6.66 -0.53 1.94
CA LEU A 65 6.65 0.13 3.25
C LEU A 65 7.83 -0.29 4.14
N SER A 66 8.33 -1.51 3.99
CA SER A 66 9.51 -2.00 4.70
C SER A 66 10.86 -1.58 4.07
N THR A 67 10.84 -0.83 2.96
CA THR A 67 12.05 -0.39 2.25
C THR A 67 12.09 1.12 2.09
N HIS A 68 11.77 1.63 0.90
CA HIS A 68 11.91 3.05 0.55
C HIS A 68 10.60 3.83 0.67
N ARG A 69 9.46 3.18 0.99
CA ARG A 69 8.14 3.81 1.17
C ARG A 69 7.66 4.65 -0.03
N ASN A 70 8.22 4.42 -1.22
CA ASN A 70 7.87 5.11 -2.47
C ASN A 70 7.24 4.12 -3.47
N PHE A 71 5.95 4.28 -3.71
CA PHE A 71 5.19 3.57 -4.72
C PHE A 71 5.43 4.17 -6.10
N GLN A 72 5.39 3.33 -7.14
CA GLN A 72 5.56 3.73 -8.53
C GLN A 72 4.40 3.15 -9.34
N SER A 73 3.69 3.99 -10.10
CA SER A 73 2.56 3.59 -10.95
C SER A 73 3.00 3.02 -12.29
#